data_AF-A0A8I1PPG8-F1
#
_entry.id   AF-A0A8I1PPG8-F1
#
_cell.length_a   1.000
_cell.length_b   1.000
_cell.length_c   1.000
_cell.angle_alpha   90.00
_cell.angle_beta   90.00
_cell.angle_gamma   90.00
#
_symmetry.space_group_name_H-M   'P 1'
#
loop_
_entity.id
_entity.type
_entity.pdbx_description
1 polymer ?
#
loop_
_entity_poly.entity_id
_entity_poly.type
_entity_poly.pdbx_seq_one_letter_code
_entity_poly.pdbx_strand_id
1 'polypeptide(L)' 'MASMVVALYSGMGMTAADPHQLNLPEPQTIIARQIYDQHTLALWVCLVIFIVVFGAMFYSVLKHR' A
#
# COMPACT_ATOMS: atom_id res chain seq x y z
N MET A 1 4.04 26.08 -4.83
CA MET A 1 2.63 25.63 -4.83
C MET A 1 2.49 24.10 -4.91
N ALA A 2 3.28 23.40 -5.72
CA ALA A 2 3.24 21.93 -5.83
C ALA A 2 3.65 21.17 -4.55
N SER A 3 4.62 21.67 -3.77
CA SER A 3 5.10 21.00 -2.56
C SER A 3 4.09 20.97 -1.40
N MET A 4 3.14 21.90 -1.39
CA MET A 4 2.08 21.94 -0.36
C MET A 4 1.03 20.83 -0.59
N VAL A 5 0.76 20.48 -1.85
CA VAL A 5 -0.20 19.43 -2.23
C VAL A 5 0.29 18.04 -1.83
N VAL A 6 1.59 17.75 -1.97
CA VAL A 6 2.19 16.46 -1.60
C VAL A 6 2.16 16.23 -0.08
N ALA A 7 2.44 17.27 0.71
CA ALA A 7 2.46 17.17 2.18
C ALA A 7 1.06 16.93 2.80
N LEU A 8 0.01 17.49 2.19
CA LEU A 8 -1.38 17.29 2.62
C LEU A 8 -1.90 15.86 2.36
N TYR A 9 -1.40 15.19 1.32
CA TYR A 9 -1.78 13.81 1.01
C TYR A 9 -1.17 12.79 1.98
N SER A 10 0.01 13.08 2.55
CA SER A 10 0.77 12.12 3.38
C SER A 10 0.32 12.01 4.85
N GLY A 11 -0.55 12.91 5.33
CA GLY A 11 -0.85 13.02 6.77
C GLY A 11 -2.12 12.32 7.28
N MET A 12 -2.96 11.75 6.41
CA MET A 12 -4.30 11.30 6.78
C MET A 12 -4.38 9.77 6.88
N GLY A 13 -3.71 9.16 7.87
CA GLY A 13 -3.56 7.70 7.90
C GLY A 13 -3.42 7.04 9.26
N MET A 14 -3.89 7.66 10.35
CA MET A 14 -3.86 7.01 11.67
C MET A 14 -5.26 6.96 12.28
N THR A 15 -5.98 5.88 12.00
CA THR A 15 -7.15 5.45 12.77
C THR A 15 -6.77 4.19 13.52
N ALA A 16 -6.78 4.27 14.86
CA ALA A 16 -6.53 3.14 15.74
C ALA A 16 -7.57 2.05 15.48
N ALA A 17 -7.12 0.89 14.99
CA ALA A 17 -7.95 -0.29 14.76
C ALA A 17 -7.56 -1.42 15.72
N ASP A 18 -8.52 -2.27 16.04
CA ASP A 18 -8.38 -3.43 16.91
C ASP A 18 -7.12 -4.26 16.61
N PRO A 19 -6.43 -4.80 17.63
CA PRO A 19 -5.11 -5.43 17.48
C PRO A 19 -5.09 -6.68 16.58
N HIS A 20 -6.24 -7.18 16.15
CA HIS A 20 -6.38 -8.36 15.28
C HIS A 20 -7.11 -8.07 13.96
N GLN A 21 -7.46 -6.81 13.68
CA GLN A 21 -8.18 -6.40 12.49
C GLN A 21 -7.16 -6.10 11.37
N LEU A 22 -6.74 -7.15 10.66
CA LEU A 22 -5.75 -7.07 9.58
C LEU A 22 -6.31 -6.39 8.30
N ASN A 23 -7.57 -5.98 8.32
CA ASN A 23 -8.28 -5.39 7.18
C ASN A 23 -9.25 -4.28 7.66
N LEU A 24 -9.67 -3.40 6.76
CA LEU A 24 -10.63 -2.34 7.10
C LEU A 24 -12.01 -2.96 7.47
N PRO A 25 -12.78 -2.31 8.36
CA PRO A 25 -14.15 -2.74 8.70
C PRO A 25 -15.03 -2.93 7.46
N GLU A 26 -15.98 -3.87 7.52
CA GLU A 26 -16.87 -4.15 6.39
C GLU A 26 -17.60 -2.86 5.95
N PRO A 27 -17.50 -2.47 4.67
CA PRO A 27 -17.99 -1.17 4.22
C PRO A 27 -19.52 -1.10 4.25
N GLN A 28 -20.06 -0.34 5.22
CA GLN A 28 -21.49 -0.06 5.36
C GLN A 28 -21.98 1.08 4.42
N THR A 29 -21.07 1.68 3.64
CA THR A 29 -21.37 2.78 2.72
C THR A 29 -20.66 2.63 1.37
N ILE A 30 -21.20 3.26 0.33
CA ILE A 30 -20.73 3.14 -1.06
C ILE A 30 -19.31 3.70 -1.22
N ILE A 31 -18.98 4.76 -0.48
CA ILE A 31 -17.65 5.40 -0.47
C ILE A 31 -16.63 4.49 0.22
N ALA A 32 -17.00 3.85 1.33
CA ALA A 32 -16.11 2.92 2.03
C ALA A 32 -15.74 1.70 1.15
N ARG A 33 -16.66 1.26 0.28
CA ARG A 33 -16.40 0.17 -0.67
C ARG A 33 -15.34 0.55 -1.71
N GLN A 34 -15.36 1.79 -2.20
CA GLN A 34 -14.36 2.29 -3.15
C GLN A 34 -12.98 2.37 -2.50
N ILE A 35 -12.89 2.88 -1.26
CA ILE A 35 -11.63 2.99 -0.53
C ILE A 35 -11.05 1.60 -0.23
N TYR A 36 -11.89 0.63 0.16
CA TYR A 36 -11.47 -0.75 0.41
C TYR A 36 -10.85 -1.40 -0.83
N ASP A 37 -11.46 -1.20 -2.00
CA ASP A 37 -10.97 -1.73 -3.27
C ASP A 37 -9.63 -1.10 -3.67
N GLN A 38 -9.54 0.23 -3.61
CA GLN A 38 -8.30 0.96 -3.90
C GLN A 38 -7.15 0.56 -2.96
N HIS A 39 -7.44 0.40 -1.66
CA HIS A 39 -6.45 -0.04 -0.68
C HIS A 39 -5.94 -1.46 -0.96
N THR A 40 -6.86 -2.38 -1.28
CA THR A 40 -6.50 -3.77 -1.62
C THR A 40 -5.64 -3.83 -2.89
N LEU A 41 -5.99 -3.04 -3.90
CA LEU A 41 -5.20 -2.93 -5.12
C LEU A 41 -3.83 -2.32 -4.86
N ALA A 42 -3.74 -1.27 -4.05
CA ALA A 42 -2.47 -0.63 -3.69
C ALA A 42 -1.53 -1.60 -2.95
N LEU A 43 -2.05 -2.37 -1.98
CA LEU A 43 -1.26 -3.40 -1.30
C LEU A 43 -0.73 -4.45 -2.27
N TRP A 44 -1.56 -4.89 -3.23
CA TRP A 44 -1.14 -5.82 -4.27
C TRP A 44 -0.04 -5.26 -5.17
N VAL A 45 -0.18 -4.00 -5.60
CA VAL A 45 0.82 -3.33 -6.43
C VAL A 45 2.15 -3.19 -5.68
N CYS A 46 2.12 -2.75 -4.43
CA CYS A 46 3.30 -2.64 -3.57
C CYS A 46 4.01 -3.99 -3.38
N LEU A 47 3.26 -5.08 -3.21
CA LEU A 47 3.82 -6.43 -3.08
C LEU A 47 4.49 -6.90 -4.38
N VAL A 48 3.86 -6.65 -5.53
CA VAL A 48 4.41 -7.02 -6.85
C VAL A 48 5.74 -6.32 -7.10
N ILE A 49 5.82 -5.01 -6.89
CA ILE A 49 7.07 -4.28 -7.10
C ILE A 49 8.17 -4.74 -6.12
N PHE A 50 7.82 -5.12 -4.90
CA PHE A 50 8.77 -5.64 -3.91
C PHE A 50 9.44 -6.92 -4.42
N ILE A 51 8.62 -7.85 -4.93
CA ILE A 51 9.10 -9.11 -5.53
C ILE A 51 9.97 -8.83 -6.76
N VAL A 52 9.56 -7.90 -7.63
CA VAL A 52 10.33 -7.55 -8.83
C VAL A 52 11.70 -6.99 -8.47
N VAL A 53 11.78 -6.04 -7.55
CA VAL A 53 13.03 -5.39 -7.17
C VAL A 53 13.95 -6.36 -6.42
N PHE A 54 13.42 -7.11 -5.44
CA PHE A 54 14.21 -8.14 -4.74
C PHE A 54 14.67 -9.25 -5.70
N GLY A 55 13.80 -9.68 -6.62
CA GLY A 55 14.14 -10.67 -7.64
C GLY A 55 15.25 -10.19 -8.57
N ALA A 56 15.19 -8.95 -9.02
CA ALA A 56 16.24 -8.35 -9.86
C ALA A 56 17.58 -8.23 -9.11
N MET A 57 17.55 -7.86 -7.83
CA MET A 57 18.76 -7.78 -7.00
C MET A 57 19.34 -9.18 -6.75
N PHE A 58 18.50 -10.17 -6.43
CA PHE A 58 18.92 -11.56 -6.22
C PHE A 58 19.47 -12.20 -7.50
N TYR A 59 18.87 -11.90 -8.66
CA TYR A 59 19.39 -12.31 -9.97
C TYR A 59 20.81 -11.79 -10.19
N SER A 60 21.08 -10.52 -9.84
CA SER A 60 22.41 -9.94 -9.97
C SER A 60 23.46 -10.65 -9.12
N VAL A 61 23.10 -11.07 -7.90
CA VAL A 61 24.01 -11.77 -6.97
C VAL A 61 24.30 -13.20 -7.42
N LEU A 62 23.30 -13.94 -7.90
CA LEU A 62 23.52 -15.31 -8.41
C LEU A 62 24.32 -15.34 -9.72
N LYS A 63 24.14 -14.33 -10.57
CA LYS A 63 24.79 -14.26 -11.89
C LYS A 63 26.25 -13.79 -11.85
N HIS A 64 26.63 -13.01 -10.84
CA HIS A 64 27.99 -12.44 -10.70
C HIS A 64 28.82 -13.12 -9.60
N ARG A 65 28.43 -14.32 -9.17
CA ARG A 65 29.32 -15.24 -8.46
C ARG A 65 30.13 -16.07 -9.42
#